data_AF-A0A971CAW5-F1
#
_entry.id   AF-A0A971CAW5-F1
#
_cell.length_a   1.000
_cell.length_b   1.000
_cell.length_c   1.000
_cell.angle_alpha   90.00
_cell.angle_beta   90.00
_cell.angle_gamma   90.00
#
_symmetry.space_group_name_H-M   'P 1'
#
loop_
_entity.id
_entity.type
_entity.pdbx_description
1 polymer ?
#
loop_
_entity_poly.entity_id
_entity_poly.type
_entity_poly.pdbx_seq_one_letter_code
_entity_poly.pdbx_strand_id
1 'polypeptide(L)'
;MKAKVKQFIERQKDNSSSTGIIKADTPAPIKLTSVKHAKRLLSRMVYQMQTGEISGQFAKDLAYLLTVYIQLFNQAEMQERIEKLEKAQNEK
;
A
#
# COMPACT_ATOMS: atom_id res chain seq x y z
N MET A 1 42.33 34.24 20.98
CA MET A 1 42.03 33.27 19.91
C MET A 1 41.11 32.11 20.32
N LYS A 2 41.27 31.50 21.51
CA LYS A 2 40.54 30.27 21.89
C LYS A 2 39.01 30.39 22.04
N ALA A 3 38.47 31.57 22.35
CA ALA A 3 37.02 31.77 22.55
C ALA A 3 36.21 31.72 21.24
N LYS A 4 36.76 32.23 20.12
CA LYS A 4 36.09 32.24 18.82
C LYS A 4 36.01 30.84 18.20
N VAL A 5 37.00 29.99 18.45
CA VAL A 5 37.01 28.58 17.99
C VAL A 5 35.97 27.76 18.75
N LYS A 6 35.81 28.00 20.06
CA LYS A 6 34.81 27.28 20.87
C LYS A 6 33.37 27.57 20.40
N GLN A 7 33.07 28.84 20.13
CA GLN A 7 31.77 29.26 19.58
C GLN A 7 31.51 28.75 18.15
N PHE A 8 32.55 28.55 17.34
CA PHE A 8 32.43 27.98 16.00
C PHE A 8 32.11 26.47 16.05
N ILE A 9 32.73 25.74 16.98
CA ILE A 9 32.48 24.30 17.18
C ILE A 9 31.10 24.04 17.80
N GLU A 10 30.65 24.88 18.74
CA GLU A 10 29.29 24.79 19.31
C GLU A 10 28.21 25.01 18.24
N ARG A 11 28.37 26.01 17.36
CA ARG A 11 27.45 26.24 16.24
C ARG A 11 27.41 25.11 15.21
N GLN A 12 28.51 24.37 15.03
CA GLN A 12 28.54 23.21 14.13
C GLN A 12 27.86 21.97 14.72
N LYS A 13 27.83 21.84 16.05
CA LYS A 13 27.11 20.76 16.74
C LYS A 13 25.59 20.92 16.65
N ASP A 14 25.10 22.15 16.70
CA ASP A 14 23.66 22.44 16.57
C ASP A 14 23.15 22.28 15.13
N ASN A 15 24.03 22.43 14.12
CA ASN A 15 23.68 22.26 12.71
C ASN A 15 23.82 20.82 12.19
N SER A 16 24.39 19.90 12.97
CA SER A 16 24.55 18.47 12.59
C SER A 16 23.50 17.55 13.22
N SER A 17 22.67 18.07 14.12
CA SER A 17 21.54 17.34 14.74
C SER A 17 20.22 17.49 13.97
N SER A 18 20.20 18.27 12.89
CA SER A 18 19.05 18.43 12.00
C SER A 18 19.17 17.61 10.71
N THR A 19 19.79 16.42 10.77
CA THR A 19 19.32 15.31 9.94
C THR A 19 17.95 14.91 10.44
N GLY A 20 16.98 15.80 10.22
CA GLY A 20 15.58 15.48 10.30
C GLY A 20 15.41 14.23 9.46
N ILE A 21 15.10 13.13 10.12
CA ILE A 21 14.59 11.94 9.47
C ILE A 21 13.43 12.49 8.66
N ILE A 22 13.64 12.66 7.35
CA ILE A 22 12.56 12.87 6.40
C ILE A 22 11.73 11.62 6.64
N LYS A 23 10.65 11.75 7.42
CA LYS A 23 9.64 10.72 7.50
C LYS A 23 9.25 10.57 6.05
N ALA A 24 9.71 9.50 5.41
CA ALA A 24 9.27 9.17 4.08
C ALA A 24 7.75 9.25 4.18
N ASP A 25 7.15 10.21 3.47
CA ASP A 25 5.71 10.28 3.25
C ASP A 25 5.36 9.00 2.51
N THR A 26 5.37 7.91 3.26
CA THR A 26 5.12 6.58 2.76
C THR A 26 3.63 6.62 2.61
N PRO A 27 3.12 6.69 1.36
CA PRO A 27 1.69 6.85 1.15
C PRO A 27 0.98 5.77 1.96
N ALA A 28 -0.02 6.18 2.74
CA ALA A 28 -0.73 5.26 3.61
C ALA A 28 -1.13 4.03 2.80
N PRO A 29 -0.92 2.81 3.33
CA PRO A 29 -1.14 1.59 2.56
C PRO A 29 -2.58 1.58 2.03
N ILE A 30 -2.74 1.32 0.73
CA ILE A 30 -4.04 1.30 0.09
C ILE A 30 -4.82 0.12 0.67
N LYS A 31 -5.80 0.41 1.54
CA LYS A 31 -6.69 -0.59 2.11
C LYS A 31 -7.83 -0.86 1.13
N LEU A 32 -7.84 -2.06 0.54
CA LEU A 32 -8.94 -2.55 -0.28
C LEU A 32 -9.98 -3.23 0.62
N THR A 33 -11.05 -2.50 0.96
CA THR A 33 -12.13 -3.01 1.82
C THR A 33 -13.36 -3.49 1.05
N SER A 34 -13.44 -3.21 -0.25
CA SER A 34 -14.56 -3.63 -1.09
C SER A 34 -14.16 -3.89 -2.54
N VAL A 35 -14.93 -4.73 -3.22
CA VAL A 35 -14.78 -5.04 -4.65
C VAL A 35 -14.84 -3.76 -5.51
N LYS A 36 -15.66 -2.77 -5.11
CA LYS A 36 -15.76 -1.48 -5.80
C LYS A 36 -14.44 -0.71 -5.75
N HIS A 37 -13.77 -0.68 -4.60
CA HIS A 37 -12.45 -0.04 -4.47
C HIS A 37 -11.38 -0.78 -5.28
N ALA A 38 -11.43 -2.12 -5.29
CA ALA A 38 -10.51 -2.93 -6.10
C ALA A 38 -10.67 -2.65 -7.60
N LYS A 39 -11.90 -2.60 -8.12
CA LYS A 39 -12.18 -2.24 -9.52
C LYS A 39 -11.65 -0.86 -9.89
N ARG A 40 -11.87 0.14 -9.02
CA ARG A 40 -11.41 1.51 -9.27
C ARG A 40 -9.89 1.61 -9.25
N LEU A 41 -9.21 0.89 -8.35
CA LEU A 41 -7.76 0.81 -8.31
C LEU A 41 -7.21 0.18 -9.59
N LEU A 42 -7.80 -0.94 -10.05
CA LEU A 42 -7.42 -1.59 -11.30
C LEU A 42 -7.53 -0.63 -12.49
N SER A 43 -8.67 0.06 -12.65
CA SER A 43 -8.84 1.00 -13.76
C SER A 43 -7.80 2.12 -13.74
N ARG A 44 -7.48 2.65 -12.55
CA ARG A 44 -6.43 3.67 -12.40
C ARG A 44 -5.07 3.12 -12.82
N MET A 45 -4.71 1.92 -12.38
CA MET A 45 -3.42 1.32 -12.72
C MET A 45 -3.28 1.04 -14.21
N VAL A 46 -4.34 0.56 -14.87
CA VAL A 46 -4.33 0.35 -16.33
C VAL A 46 -4.05 1.67 -17.06
N TYR A 47 -4.71 2.76 -16.62
CA TYR A 47 -4.46 4.09 -17.16
C TYR A 47 -3.02 4.54 -16.93
N GLN A 48 -2.51 4.40 -15.71
CA GLN A 48 -1.12 4.78 -15.37
C GLN A 48 -0.08 3.96 -16.15
N MET A 49 -0.38 2.70 -16.47
CA MET A 49 0.47 1.88 -17.33
C MET A 49 0.47 2.40 -18.76
N GLN A 50 -0.69 2.75 -19.29
CA GLN A 50 -0.83 3.28 -20.65
C GLN A 50 -0.16 4.65 -20.82
N THR A 51 -0.19 5.50 -19.78
CA THR A 51 0.47 6.81 -19.80
C THR A 51 1.95 6.75 -19.45
N GLY A 52 2.48 5.57 -19.10
CA GLY A 52 3.89 5.39 -18.70
C GLY A 52 4.22 5.93 -17.31
N GLU A 53 3.22 6.30 -16.50
CA GLU A 53 3.41 6.72 -15.10
C GLU A 53 3.92 5.58 -14.20
N ILE A 54 3.67 4.32 -14.59
CA ILE A 54 4.21 3.14 -13.89
C ILE A 54 5.02 2.25 -14.84
N SER A 55 6.08 1.64 -14.31
CA SER A 55 6.87 0.67 -15.06
C SER A 55 6.07 -0.61 -15.31
N GLY A 56 6.34 -1.29 -16.43
CA GLY A 56 5.68 -2.55 -16.76
C GLY A 56 5.87 -3.65 -15.71
N GLN A 57 6.99 -3.64 -14.98
CA GLN A 57 7.23 -4.57 -13.87
C GLN A 57 6.28 -4.28 -12.69
N PHE A 58 6.15 -3.01 -12.31
CA PHE A 58 5.23 -2.62 -11.24
C PHE A 58 3.77 -2.96 -11.59
N ALA A 59 3.38 -2.77 -12.86
CA ALA A 59 2.06 -3.18 -13.34
C ALA A 59 1.82 -4.70 -13.22
N LYS A 60 2.83 -5.53 -13.53
CA LYS A 60 2.76 -6.99 -13.37
C LYS A 60 2.62 -7.41 -11.91
N ASP A 61 3.43 -6.83 -11.02
CA ASP A 61 3.41 -7.16 -9.59
C ASP A 61 2.03 -6.84 -8.98
N LEU A 62 1.43 -5.71 -9.39
CA LEU A 62 0.10 -5.34 -8.94
C LEU A 62 -1.02 -6.19 -9.57
N ALA A 63 -0.89 -6.60 -10.84
CA ALA A 63 -1.83 -7.52 -11.48
C ALA A 63 -1.82 -8.90 -10.79
N TYR A 64 -0.65 -9.35 -10.35
CA TYR A 64 -0.50 -10.56 -9.54
C TYR A 64 -1.23 -10.42 -8.20
N LEU A 65 -1.02 -9.32 -7.48
CA LEU A 65 -1.73 -9.04 -6.21
C LEU A 65 -3.25 -9.03 -6.39
N LEU A 66 -3.74 -8.45 -7.48
CA LEU A 66 -5.17 -8.45 -7.77
C LEU A 66 -5.71 -9.85 -8.08
N THR A 67 -4.93 -10.67 -8.79
CA THR A 67 -5.29 -12.07 -9.08
C THR A 67 -5.44 -12.86 -7.78
N VAL A 68 -4.50 -12.72 -6.87
CA VAL A 68 -4.55 -13.35 -5.54
C VAL A 68 -5.79 -12.87 -4.76
N TYR A 69 -6.10 -11.57 -4.79
CA TYR A 69 -7.31 -11.04 -4.16
C TYR A 69 -8.60 -11.66 -4.73
N ILE A 70 -8.74 -11.76 -6.06
CA ILE A 70 -9.91 -12.37 -6.70
C ILE A 70 -10.06 -13.84 -6.29
N GLN A 71 -8.96 -14.58 -6.24
CA GLN A 71 -8.96 -15.98 -5.81
C GLN A 71 -9.46 -16.12 -4.36
N LEU A 72 -8.94 -15.32 -3.44
CA LEU A 72 -9.35 -15.33 -2.03
C LEU A 72 -10.81 -14.88 -1.85
N PHE A 73 -11.23 -13.84 -2.57
CA PHE A 73 -12.60 -13.36 -2.52
C PHE A 73 -13.60 -14.42 -3.01
N ASN A 74 -13.31 -15.06 -4.14
CA ASN A 74 -14.16 -16.12 -4.67
C ASN A 74 -14.23 -17.33 -3.73
N GLN A 75 -13.11 -17.69 -3.09
CA GLN A 75 -13.10 -18.76 -2.08
C GLN A 75 -13.99 -18.41 -0.88
N ALA A 76 -13.88 -17.18 -0.37
CA ALA A 76 -14.71 -16.72 0.75
C ALA A 76 -16.20 -16.66 0.39
N GLU A 77 -16.56 -16.15 -0.79
CA GLU A 77 -17.95 -16.11 -1.26
C GLU A 77 -18.53 -17.52 -1.43
N MET A 78 -17.74 -18.46 -1.98
CA MET A 78 -18.17 -19.86 -2.13
C MET A 78 -18.37 -20.52 -0.77
N GLN A 79 -17.48 -20.28 0.19
CA GLN A 79 -17.61 -20.79 1.55
C GLN A 79 -18.90 -20.27 2.21
N GLU A 80 -19.20 -18.97 2.10
CA GLU A 80 -20.42 -18.38 2.64
C GLU A 80 -21.69 -18.98 2.01
N ARG A 81 -21.65 -19.26 0.69
CA ARG A 81 -22.77 -19.90 -0.02
C ARG A 81 -22.97 -21.35 0.43
N ILE A 82 -21.89 -22.10 0.66
CA ILE A 82 -21.95 -23.47 1.18
C ILE A 82 -22.58 -23.46 2.57
N GLU A 83 -22.10 -22.62 3.47
CA GLU A 83 -22.64 -22.53 4.83
C GLU A 83 -24.13 -22.18 4.87
N LYS A 84 -24.59 -21.30 3.97
CA LYS A 84 -26.02 -20.98 3.82
C LYS A 84 -26.84 -22.18 3.35
N LEU A 85 -26.33 -22.95 2.40
CA LEU A 85 -27.00 -24.15 1.87
C LEU A 85 -27.05 -25.27 2.92
N GLU A 86 -25.96 -25.51 3.64
CA GLU A 86 -25.89 -26.52 4.71
C GLU A 86 -26.87 -26.20 5.85
N LYS A 87 -26.96 -24.92 6.26
CA LYS A 87 -27.96 -24.49 7.25
C LYS A 87 -29.39 -24.73 6.76
N ALA A 88 -29.70 -24.32 5.53
CA ALA A 88 -31.03 -24.50 4.95
C ALA A 88 -31.42 -25.98 4.75
N GLN A 89 -30.44 -26.88 4.60
CA GLN A 89 -30.68 -28.31 4.46
C GLN A 89 -30.85 -28.99 5.83
N ASN A 90 -30.11 -28.57 6.86
CA ASN A 90 -30.22 -29.13 8.21
C ASN A 90 -31.43 -28.62 9.00
N GLU A 91 -32.07 -27.53 8.56
CA GLU A 91 -33.32 -27.00 9.11
C GLU A 91 -34.59 -27.62 8.46
N LYS A 92 -34.44 -28.59 7.55
CA LYS A 92 -35.53 -29.38 6.95
C LYS A 92 -35.61 -30.78 7.55
#